data_AF-W2XSS9-F1
#
_entry.id   AF-W2XSS9-F1
#
_cell.length_a   1.000
_cell.length_b   1.000
_cell.length_c   1.000
_cell.angle_alpha   90.00
_cell.angle_beta   90.00
_cell.angle_gamma   90.00
#
_symmetry.space_group_name_H-M   'P 1'
#
loop_
_entity.id
_entity.type
_entity.pdbx_description
1 polymer ?
#
loop_
_entity_poly.entity_id
_entity_poly.type
_entity_poly.pdbx_seq_one_letter_code
_entity_poly.pdbx_strand_id
1 'polypeptide(L)' 'MVTRSMAVQLREKSIGFVTLHPGYVATDMNDHQGYMKSSASAESMAKIVAKLSIEDTGKFFNADDQYPIYELPW' A
#
# COMPACT_ATOMS: atom_id res chain seq x y z
N MET A 1 -3.73 -15.37 -1.92
CA MET A 1 -3.50 -14.02 -1.39
C MET A 1 -4.28 -13.84 -0.09
N VAL A 2 -3.59 -13.64 1.03
CA VAL A 2 -4.25 -13.54 2.35
C VAL A 2 -5.07 -12.25 2.44
N THR A 3 -4.51 -11.10 2.08
CA THR A 3 -5.20 -9.79 2.15
C THR A 3 -6.52 -9.78 1.37
N ARG A 4 -6.54 -10.33 0.15
CA ARG A 4 -7.75 -10.38 -0.68
C ARG A 4 -8.82 -11.33 -0.13
N SER A 5 -8.40 -12.44 0.49
CA SER A 5 -9.33 -13.34 1.20
C SER A 5 -9.93 -12.65 2.42
N MET A 6 -9.11 -11.95 3.22
CA MET A 6 -9.58 -11.20 4.39
C MET A 6 -10.50 -10.03 4.01
N ALA A 7 -10.20 -9.33 2.90
CA ALA A 7 -11.03 -8.24 2.39
C ALA A 7 -12.47 -8.69 2.07
N VAL A 8 -12.66 -9.93 1.60
CA VAL A 8 -13.99 -10.50 1.37
C VAL A 8 -14.66 -10.88 2.70
N GLN A 9 -13.95 -11.63 3.55
CA GLN A 9 -14.52 -12.19 4.79
C GLN A 9 -14.87 -11.12 5.84
N LEU A 10 -14.15 -10.01 5.88
CA LEU A 10 -14.29 -8.99 6.93
C LEU A 10 -15.06 -7.76 6.48
N ARG A 11 -15.51 -7.71 5.21
CA ARG A 11 -16.30 -6.60 4.66
C ARG A 11 -17.58 -6.36 5.44
N GLU A 12 -18.32 -7.42 5.78
CA GLU A 12 -19.56 -7.34 6.56
C GLU A 12 -19.36 -6.83 7.99
N LYS A 13 -18.14 -6.92 8.50
CA LYS A 13 -17.74 -6.37 9.81
C LYS A 13 -17.19 -4.95 9.71
N SER A 14 -17.26 -4.33 8.54
CA SER A 14 -16.72 -2.99 8.26
C SER A 14 -15.22 -2.86 8.55
N ILE A 15 -14.44 -3.94 8.34
CA ILE A 15 -12.98 -3.91 8.47
C ILE A 15 -12.35 -3.91 7.06
N GLY A 16 -11.66 -2.83 6.72
CA GLY A 16 -10.95 -2.69 5.44
C GLY A 16 -9.60 -3.41 5.45
N PHE A 17 -9.28 -4.11 4.35
CA PHE A 17 -7.98 -4.74 4.11
C PHE A 17 -7.45 -4.29 2.76
N VAL A 18 -6.26 -3.71 2.73
CA VAL A 18 -5.59 -3.27 1.50
C VAL A 18 -4.15 -3.74 1.49
N THR A 19 -3.56 -3.91 0.31
CA THR A 19 -2.12 -4.13 0.17
C THR A 19 -1.47 -2.81 -0.24
N LEU A 20 -0.32 -2.50 0.36
CA LEU A 20 0.47 -1.32 0.00
C LEU A 20 1.84 -1.78 -0.52
N HIS A 21 2.23 -1.27 -1.68
CA HIS A 21 3.59 -1.31 -2.17
C HIS A 21 4.29 -0.02 -1.70
N PRO A 22 5.34 -0.11 -0.85
CA PRO A 22 5.99 1.06 -0.28
C PRO A 22 6.88 1.82 -1.29
N GLY A 23 7.03 1.30 -2.51
CA GLY A 23 8.00 1.76 -3.48
C GLY A 23 9.38 1.14 -3.28
N TYR A 24 10.37 1.61 -4.03
CA TYR A 24 11.76 1.18 -3.86
C TYR A 24 12.50 2.03 -2.82
N VAL A 25 12.39 1.62 -1.55
CA VAL A 25 12.81 2.41 -0.37
C VAL A 25 14.20 2.02 0.13
N ALA A 26 15.10 2.98 0.32
CA ALA A 26 16.44 2.75 0.87
C ALA A 26 16.41 2.32 2.35
N THR A 27 16.43 1.02 2.60
CA THR A 27 16.40 0.37 3.91
C THR A 27 17.43 -0.75 3.97
N ASP A 28 17.62 -1.37 5.13
CA ASP A 28 18.52 -2.52 5.25
C ASP A 28 18.10 -3.70 4.34
N MET A 29 16.80 -3.83 4.04
CA MET A 29 16.26 -4.89 3.16
C MET A 29 16.80 -4.82 1.72
N ASN A 30 17.24 -3.64 1.26
CA ASN A 30 17.80 -3.46 -0.08
C ASN A 30 19.20 -2.81 -0.06
N ASP A 31 19.97 -3.00 1.02
CA ASP A 31 21.32 -2.42 1.18
C ASP A 31 21.36 -0.91 0.89
N HIS A 32 20.30 -0.20 1.28
CA HIS A 32 20.09 1.22 1.03
C HIS A 32 20.14 1.64 -0.45
N GLN A 33 19.88 0.73 -1.39
CA GLN A 33 19.91 1.01 -2.85
C GLN A 33 18.62 1.61 -3.42
N GLY A 34 17.60 1.87 -2.59
CA GLY A 34 16.33 2.47 -3.01
C GLY A 34 16.43 3.96 -3.35
N TYR A 35 15.63 4.43 -4.32
CA TYR A 35 15.58 5.86 -4.63
C TYR A 35 14.68 6.66 -3.68
N MET A 36 13.76 5.99 -2.97
CA MET A 36 12.92 6.65 -1.98
C MET A 36 13.54 6.61 -0.59
N LYS A 37 13.44 7.71 0.16
CA LYS A 37 13.73 7.72 1.60
C LYS A 37 12.59 7.07 2.37
N SER A 38 12.91 6.38 3.47
CA SER A 38 11.91 5.73 4.33
C SER A 38 10.84 6.69 4.85
N SER A 39 11.24 7.93 5.20
CA SER A 39 10.29 8.96 5.65
C SER A 39 9.30 9.37 4.57
N ALA A 40 9.75 9.49 3.31
CA ALA A 40 8.89 9.86 2.19
C ALA A 40 7.91 8.73 1.84
N SER A 41 8.39 7.48 1.83
CA SER A 41 7.53 6.29 1.64
C SER A 41 6.46 6.20 2.74
N ALA A 42 6.85 6.36 4.01
CA ALA A 42 5.92 6.34 5.14
C ALA A 42 4.87 7.46 5.06
N GLU A 43 5.27 8.69 4.71
CA GLU A 43 4.35 9.81 4.51
C GLU A 43 3.36 9.54 3.36
N SER A 44 3.85 9.00 2.24
CA SER A 44 3.02 8.62 1.08
C SER A 44 1.99 7.56 1.46
N MET A 45 2.42 6.48 2.12
CA MET A 45 1.52 5.44 2.62
C MET A 45 0.49 5.98 3.63
N ALA A 46 0.90 6.86 4.54
CA ALA A 46 -0.03 7.48 5.49
C ALA A 46 -1.11 8.33 4.78
N LYS A 47 -0.74 9.06 3.72
CA LYS A 47 -1.68 9.82 2.88
C LYS A 47 -2.66 8.92 2.13
N ILE A 48 -2.21 7.74 1.67
CA ILE A 48 -3.09 6.73 1.08
C ILE A 48 -4.09 6.25 2.13
N VAL A 49 -3.59 5.77 3.29
CA VAL A 49 -4.43 5.23 4.37
C VAL A 49 -5.46 6.25 4.86
N ALA A 50 -5.10 7.52 4.98
CA ALA A 50 -6.00 8.59 5.41
C ALA A 50 -7.19 8.85 4.46
N LYS A 51 -7.13 8.38 3.21
CA LYS A 51 -8.17 8.55 2.20
C LYS A 51 -9.00 7.28 1.96
N LEU A 52 -8.61 6.15 2.55
CA LEU A 52 -9.27 4.88 2.30
C LEU A 52 -10.68 4.85 2.89
N SER A 53 -11.57 4.18 2.16
CA SER A 53 -12.89 3.81 2.66
C SER A 53 -13.13 2.31 2.50
N ILE A 54 -14.28 1.82 2.98
CA ILE A 54 -14.60 0.38 2.90
C ILE A 54 -14.76 -0.10 1.45
N GLU A 55 -15.07 0.82 0.54
CA GLU A 55 -15.15 0.60 -0.91
C GLU A 55 -13.79 0.20 -1.50
N ASP A 56 -12.69 0.59 -0.86
CA ASP A 56 -11.32 0.29 -1.29
C ASP A 56 -10.78 -1.05 -0.80
N THR A 57 -11.53 -1.76 0.05
CA THR A 57 -11.08 -3.06 0.57
C THR A 57 -10.83 -4.06 -0.57
N GLY A 58 -9.68 -4.73 -0.53
CA GLY A 58 -9.23 -5.68 -1.55
C GLY A 58 -8.49 -5.06 -2.74
N LYS A 59 -8.14 -3.77 -2.68
CA LYS A 59 -7.26 -3.11 -3.65
C LYS A 59 -5.78 -3.22 -3.28
N PHE A 60 -4.93 -2.97 -4.28
CA PHE A 60 -3.47 -2.92 -4.13
C PHE A 60 -2.99 -1.53 -4.54
N PHE A 61 -2.49 -0.74 -3.58
CA PHE A 61 -2.03 0.61 -3.83
C PHE A 61 -0.51 0.72 -3.87
N ASN A 62 -0.04 1.71 -4.61
CA ASN A 62 1.36 2.04 -4.74
C ASN A 62 1.67 3.39 -4.10
N ALA A 63 2.64 3.41 -3.20
CA ALA A 63 3.15 4.63 -2.56
C ALA A 63 4.35 5.24 -3.30
N ASP A 64 4.84 4.55 -4.32
CA ASP A 64 5.96 4.98 -5.16
C ASP A 64 5.58 6.20 -6.00
N ASP A 65 6.38 7.25 -5.91
CA ASP A 65 6.16 8.52 -6.62
C ASP A 65 6.79 8.52 -8.03
N GLN A 66 7.72 7.61 -8.32
CA GLN A 66 8.35 7.49 -9.64
C GLN A 66 7.59 6.54 -10.57
N TYR A 67 6.85 5.58 -10.00
CA TYR A 67 6.01 4.68 -10.77
C TYR A 67 4.59 5.26 -10.96
N PRO A 68 4.12 5.50 -12.20
CA PRO A 68 2.94 6.34 -12.46
C PRO A 68 1.59 5.69 -12.08
N ILE A 69 1.59 4.40 -11.73
CA ILE A 69 0.36 3.64 -11.46
C ILE A 69 0.05 3.72 -9.97
N TYR A 70 -1.12 4.28 -9.63
CA TYR A 70 -1.60 4.42 -8.25
C TYR A 70 -2.23 3.14 -7.69
N GLU A 71 -3.01 2.41 -8.50
CA GLU A 71 -3.61 1.11 -8.16
C GLU A 71 -2.98 0.02 -9.02
N LEU A 72 -2.27 -0.91 -8.38
CA LEU A 72 -1.53 -1.98 -9.04
C LEU A 72 -2.46 -3.14 -9.41
N PRO A 73 -2.17 -3.83 -10.54
CA PRO A 73 -2.81 -5.11 -10.83
C PRO A 73 -2.39 -6.15 -9.78
N TRP A 74 -3.27 -7.14 -9.58
CA TRP A 74 -3.00 -8.31 -8.76
C TRP A 74 -2.23 -9.39 -9.51
#